data_AF-A0A2L0F9B7-F1
#
_entry.id   AF-A0A2L0F9B7-F1
#
_cell.length_a   1.000
_cell.length_b   1.000
_cell.length_c   1.000
_cell.angle_alpha   90.00
_cell.angle_beta   90.00
_cell.angle_gamma   90.00
#
_symmetry.space_group_name_H-M   'P 1'
#
loop_
_entity.id
_entity.type
_entity.pdbx_description
1 polymer ?
#
loop_
_entity_poly.entity_id
_entity_poly.type
_entity_poly.pdbx_seq_one_letter_code
_entity_poly.pdbx_strand_id
1 'polypeptide(L)'
;MPEQPPAPRRPPRVALVVKRSAWRIYREERKDPRITHLIETGDAAVARLKASHDAHEQTVREVTAALDALGAHVELVSGAVQSFDTDGLDLVITVGGDGTLLSASHQVGDVPILGINSAPGHSVGFFCGATSGEAADAIAKALRGSLRSTVLTRMQVTVNDRLATARVLNDALFCHVSPAATSRYVIRLGRAEEEQKSSGFWVGPAAGSTAAQRSAGGRVLPLTSKRLQLVVREPYTPHGEQYRFRHALIQPGASLVVRSKTHDARLFFDGPIHSVSVGFGDVMEFTQAAQSLTILGLSAKRKWGAGSAANRS
;
A
#
# COMPACT_ATOMS: atom_id res chain seq x y z
N MET A 1 -47.12 -14.06 7.09
CA MET A 1 -46.79 -13.10 6.02
C MET A 1 -45.72 -13.77 5.16
N PRO A 2 -45.98 -14.10 3.89
CA PRO A 2 -44.94 -14.65 3.03
C PRO A 2 -43.88 -13.57 2.80
N GLU A 3 -42.63 -13.92 3.06
CA GLU A 3 -41.45 -13.09 2.79
C GLU A 3 -41.48 -12.69 1.30
N GLN A 4 -41.49 -11.39 1.01
CA GLN A 4 -41.39 -10.92 -0.37
C GLN A 4 -40.06 -11.43 -0.96
N PRO A 5 -40.06 -11.95 -2.20
CA PRO A 5 -38.83 -12.35 -2.86
C PRO A 5 -37.87 -11.14 -2.93
N PRO A 6 -36.57 -11.31 -2.64
CA PRO A 6 -35.62 -10.21 -2.67
C PRO A 6 -35.65 -9.56 -4.06
N ALA A 7 -35.69 -8.23 -4.10
CA ALA A 7 -35.61 -7.47 -5.33
C ALA A 7 -34.42 -7.96 -6.18
N PRO A 8 -34.55 -8.03 -7.51
CA PRO A 8 -33.46 -8.46 -8.38
C PRO A 8 -32.24 -7.59 -8.11
N ARG A 9 -31.14 -8.20 -7.66
CA ARG A 9 -29.89 -7.48 -7.41
C ARG A 9 -29.41 -6.91 -8.74
N ARG A 10 -29.23 -5.59 -8.77
CA ARG A 10 -28.55 -4.93 -9.90
C ARG A 10 -27.20 -5.63 -10.17
N PRO A 11 -26.74 -5.69 -11.42
CA PRO A 11 -25.40 -6.16 -11.73
C PRO A 11 -24.35 -5.47 -10.85
N PRO A 12 -23.45 -6.22 -10.17
CA PRO A 12 -22.41 -5.62 -9.35
C PRO A 12 -21.49 -4.72 -10.19
N ARG A 13 -21.15 -3.54 -9.69
CA ARG A 13 -20.21 -2.62 -10.34
C ARG A 13 -18.83 -2.78 -9.70
N VAL A 14 -17.83 -3.12 -10.52
CA VAL A 14 -16.48 -3.47 -10.06
C VAL A 14 -15.43 -2.69 -10.83
N ALA A 15 -14.49 -2.07 -10.12
CA ALA A 15 -13.26 -1.61 -10.74
C ALA A 15 -12.20 -2.72 -10.68
N LEU A 16 -11.66 -3.10 -11.84
CA LEU A 16 -10.60 -4.08 -11.97
C LEU A 16 -9.28 -3.36 -12.28
N VAL A 17 -8.44 -3.19 -11.26
CA VAL A 17 -7.14 -2.54 -11.37
C VAL A 17 -6.06 -3.59 -11.64
N VAL A 18 -5.48 -3.53 -12.84
CA VAL A 18 -4.48 -4.52 -13.29
C VAL A 18 -3.11 -3.88 -13.36
N LYS A 19 -2.09 -4.52 -12.76
CA LYS A 19 -0.72 -4.03 -12.88
C LYS A 19 -0.25 -4.13 -14.32
N ARG A 20 0.60 -3.19 -14.75
CA ARG A 20 1.41 -3.38 -15.97
C ARG A 20 2.65 -4.17 -15.60
N SER A 21 2.83 -5.34 -16.23
CA SER A 21 4.01 -6.18 -15.96
C SER A 21 5.27 -5.48 -16.49
N ALA A 22 6.43 -5.76 -15.89
CA ALA A 22 7.70 -5.23 -16.38
C ALA A 22 7.99 -5.71 -17.82
N TRP A 23 7.55 -6.90 -18.20
CA TRP A 23 7.60 -7.38 -19.59
C TRP A 23 6.79 -6.47 -20.52
N ARG A 24 5.52 -6.22 -20.21
CA ARG A 24 4.65 -5.34 -21.02
C ARG A 24 5.25 -3.95 -21.16
N ILE A 25 5.72 -3.36 -20.05
CA ILE A 25 6.32 -2.02 -20.05
C ILE A 25 7.59 -1.97 -20.90
N TYR A 26 8.58 -2.81 -20.58
CA TYR A 26 9.91 -2.65 -21.14
C TYR A 26 10.10 -3.36 -22.48
N ARG A 27 9.47 -4.52 -22.68
CA ARG A 27 9.63 -5.31 -23.91
C ARG A 27 8.59 -4.96 -24.97
N GLU A 28 7.31 -4.88 -24.62
CA GLU A 28 6.24 -4.72 -25.60
C GLU A 28 6.00 -3.26 -25.98
N GLU A 29 5.88 -2.39 -24.97
CA GLU A 29 5.54 -0.98 -25.18
C GLU A 29 6.78 -0.13 -25.48
N ARG A 30 7.80 -0.16 -24.62
CA ARG A 30 9.02 0.66 -24.79
C ARG A 30 10.02 0.07 -25.77
N LYS A 31 9.94 -1.24 -26.05
CA LYS A 31 10.90 -1.98 -26.90
C LYS A 31 12.35 -1.69 -26.51
N ASP A 32 12.63 -1.72 -25.21
CA ASP A 32 13.94 -1.38 -24.65
C ASP A 32 15.03 -2.32 -25.22
N PRO A 33 16.04 -1.78 -25.92
CA PRO A 33 17.06 -2.60 -26.57
C PRO A 33 17.96 -3.33 -25.57
N ARG A 34 18.19 -2.76 -24.37
CA ARG A 34 18.96 -3.41 -23.31
C ARG A 34 18.22 -4.62 -22.77
N ILE A 35 16.93 -4.48 -22.49
CA ILE A 35 16.10 -5.59 -22.03
C ILE A 35 16.01 -6.67 -23.11
N THR A 36 15.89 -6.26 -24.38
CA THR A 36 15.88 -7.20 -25.51
C THR A 36 17.16 -8.03 -25.56
N HIS A 37 18.32 -7.37 -25.51
CA HIS A 37 19.61 -8.03 -25.48
C HIS A 37 19.77 -8.97 -24.28
N LEU A 38 19.39 -8.54 -23.07
CA LEU A 38 19.47 -9.36 -21.86
C LEU A 38 18.61 -10.64 -21.95
N ILE A 39 17.45 -10.56 -22.62
CA ILE A 39 16.59 -11.72 -22.86
C ILE A 39 17.28 -12.69 -23.83
N GLU A 40 17.86 -12.17 -24.91
CA GLU A 40 18.54 -12.97 -25.93
C GLU A 40 19.79 -13.66 -25.39
N THR A 41 20.51 -13.02 -24.47
CA THR A 41 21.71 -13.58 -23.82
C THR A 41 21.40 -14.45 -22.60
N GLY A 42 20.14 -14.56 -22.18
CA GLY A 42 19.73 -15.36 -21.03
C GLY A 42 20.22 -14.81 -19.68
N ASP A 43 20.35 -13.49 -19.56
CA ASP A 43 20.88 -12.84 -18.35
C ASP A 43 19.99 -13.08 -17.12
N ALA A 44 20.63 -13.25 -15.96
CA ALA A 44 19.94 -13.52 -14.70
C ALA A 44 18.94 -12.43 -14.29
N ALA A 45 19.15 -11.17 -14.69
CA ALA A 45 18.27 -10.05 -14.39
C ALA A 45 16.88 -10.18 -15.04
N VAL A 46 16.76 -10.93 -16.15
CA VAL A 46 15.51 -11.11 -16.89
C VAL A 46 14.98 -12.54 -16.85
N ALA A 47 15.67 -13.44 -16.14
CA ALA A 47 15.36 -14.88 -16.11
C ALA A 47 13.89 -15.20 -15.80
N ARG A 48 13.19 -14.35 -15.04
CA ARG A 48 11.78 -14.54 -14.66
C ARG A 48 10.81 -13.57 -15.31
N LEU A 49 11.29 -12.66 -16.15
CA LEU A 49 10.52 -11.53 -16.65
C LEU A 49 9.28 -11.99 -17.43
N LYS A 50 9.48 -12.92 -18.38
CA LYS A 50 8.40 -13.48 -19.20
C LYS A 50 7.46 -14.38 -18.40
N ALA A 51 8.00 -15.34 -17.64
CA ALA A 51 7.18 -16.25 -16.84
C ALA A 51 6.29 -15.51 -15.83
N SER A 52 6.80 -14.46 -15.19
CA SER A 52 6.03 -13.63 -14.26
C SER A 52 4.92 -12.83 -14.97
N HIS A 53 5.13 -12.46 -16.24
CA HIS A 53 4.10 -11.83 -17.06
C HIS A 53 3.03 -12.83 -17.46
N ASP A 54 3.40 -14.02 -17.93
CA ASP A 54 2.44 -15.04 -18.35
C ASP A 54 1.53 -15.48 -17.20
N ALA A 55 2.11 -15.69 -16.01
CA ALA A 55 1.34 -15.98 -14.79
C ALA A 55 0.40 -14.83 -14.41
N HIS A 56 0.86 -13.59 -14.57
CA HIS A 56 0.03 -12.42 -14.34
C HIS A 56 -1.16 -12.36 -15.30
N GLU A 57 -0.93 -12.50 -16.61
CA GLU A 57 -2.00 -12.49 -17.61
C GLU A 57 -2.98 -13.66 -17.42
N GLN A 58 -2.49 -14.82 -16.98
CA GLN A 58 -3.37 -15.94 -16.63
C GLN A 58 -4.30 -15.60 -15.47
N THR A 59 -3.78 -14.94 -14.42
CA THR A 59 -4.60 -14.47 -13.30
C THR A 59 -5.62 -13.42 -13.74
N VAL A 60 -5.22 -12.50 -14.63
CA VAL A 60 -6.14 -11.49 -15.19
C VAL A 60 -7.29 -12.18 -15.93
N ARG A 61 -6.99 -13.16 -16.79
CA ARG A 61 -8.03 -13.96 -17.49
C ARG A 61 -8.97 -14.68 -16.52
N GLU A 62 -8.43 -15.28 -15.47
CA GLU A 62 -9.21 -15.95 -14.42
C GLU A 62 -10.19 -14.98 -13.74
N VAL A 63 -9.72 -13.78 -13.39
CA VAL A 63 -10.52 -12.74 -12.74
C VAL A 63 -11.60 -12.18 -13.67
N THR A 64 -11.25 -11.85 -14.91
CA THR A 64 -12.22 -11.37 -15.90
C THR A 64 -13.31 -12.42 -16.12
N ALA A 65 -12.95 -13.69 -16.35
CA ALA A 65 -13.93 -14.75 -16.57
C ALA A 65 -14.86 -14.96 -15.36
N ALA A 66 -14.34 -14.82 -14.14
CA ALA A 66 -15.14 -14.88 -12.92
C ALA A 66 -16.14 -13.72 -12.81
N LEU A 67 -15.72 -12.50 -13.16
CA LEU A 67 -16.59 -11.32 -13.15
C LEU A 67 -17.68 -11.41 -14.23
N ASP A 68 -17.33 -11.88 -15.42
CA ASP A 68 -18.27 -12.10 -16.53
C ASP A 68 -19.33 -13.15 -16.13
N ALA A 69 -18.90 -14.28 -15.54
CA ALA A 69 -19.80 -15.32 -15.07
C ALA A 69 -20.75 -14.86 -13.95
N LEU A 70 -20.36 -13.83 -13.19
CA LEU A 70 -21.18 -13.21 -12.15
C LEU A 70 -22.03 -12.04 -12.68
N GLY A 71 -21.95 -11.75 -13.98
CA GLY A 71 -22.69 -10.66 -14.62
C GLY A 71 -22.30 -9.28 -14.08
N ALA A 72 -21.05 -9.08 -13.66
CA ALA A 72 -20.59 -7.80 -13.12
C ALA A 72 -20.32 -6.78 -14.25
N HIS A 73 -20.65 -5.51 -14.00
CA HIS A 73 -20.17 -4.39 -14.80
C HIS A 73 -18.76 -4.03 -14.37
N VAL A 74 -17.78 -4.24 -15.27
CA VAL A 74 -16.36 -4.06 -14.96
C VAL A 74 -15.82 -2.79 -15.61
N GLU A 75 -15.25 -1.90 -14.80
CA GLU A 75 -14.37 -0.83 -15.25
C GLU A 75 -12.92 -1.31 -15.17
N LEU A 76 -12.28 -1.54 -16.32
CA LEU A 76 -10.88 -1.96 -16.37
C LEU A 76 -9.94 -0.76 -16.25
N VAL A 77 -9.07 -0.80 -15.26
CA VAL A 77 -8.06 0.25 -15.00
C VAL A 77 -6.67 -0.34 -15.22
N SER A 78 -5.94 0.18 -16.22
CA SER A 78 -4.65 -0.37 -16.62
C SER A 78 -3.51 0.45 -16.04
N GLY A 79 -2.80 -0.14 -15.08
CA GLY A 79 -1.68 0.49 -14.41
C GLY A 79 -2.06 1.21 -13.12
N ALA A 80 -1.13 1.21 -12.18
CA ALA A 80 -1.38 1.56 -10.79
C ALA A 80 -1.70 3.05 -10.55
N VAL A 81 -1.33 3.93 -11.49
CA VAL A 81 -1.38 5.41 -11.35
C VAL A 81 -2.63 6.02 -12.00
N GLN A 82 -3.43 5.23 -12.73
CA GLN A 82 -4.60 5.75 -13.41
C GLN A 82 -5.72 5.99 -12.38
N SER A 83 -6.26 7.22 -12.35
CA SER A 83 -7.45 7.54 -11.56
C SER A 83 -8.66 6.82 -12.13
N PHE A 84 -9.55 6.36 -11.26
CA PHE A 84 -10.82 5.77 -11.62
C PHE A 84 -11.90 6.29 -10.67
N ASP A 85 -13.14 6.30 -11.14
CA ASP A 85 -14.27 6.71 -10.32
C ASP A 85 -14.65 5.58 -9.37
N THR A 86 -14.89 5.94 -8.11
CA THR A 86 -15.32 4.97 -7.10
C THR A 86 -16.82 5.05 -6.81
N ASP A 87 -17.51 6.03 -7.41
CA ASP A 87 -18.92 6.26 -7.11
C ASP A 87 -19.82 5.11 -7.58
N GLY A 88 -20.60 4.61 -6.62
CA GLY A 88 -21.52 3.50 -6.78
C GLY A 88 -20.86 2.16 -7.15
N LEU A 89 -19.54 1.99 -6.98
CA LEU A 89 -18.87 0.70 -7.04
C LEU A 89 -19.19 -0.14 -5.81
N ASP A 90 -19.39 -1.44 -6.02
CA ASP A 90 -19.61 -2.42 -4.95
C ASP A 90 -18.30 -3.05 -4.47
N LEU A 91 -17.27 -3.10 -5.33
CA LEU A 91 -15.97 -3.72 -5.05
C LEU A 91 -14.86 -3.13 -5.92
N VAL A 92 -13.66 -2.98 -5.36
CA VAL A 92 -12.43 -2.78 -6.12
C VAL A 92 -11.60 -4.06 -6.06
N ILE A 93 -11.17 -4.56 -7.22
CA ILE A 93 -10.29 -5.73 -7.31
C ILE A 93 -8.95 -5.28 -7.88
N THR A 94 -7.86 -5.68 -7.23
CA THR A 94 -6.51 -5.48 -7.79
C THR A 94 -5.86 -6.79 -8.17
N VAL A 95 -5.31 -6.89 -9.39
CA VAL A 95 -4.53 -8.05 -9.82
C VAL A 95 -3.07 -7.66 -9.91
N GLY A 96 -2.24 -8.25 -9.05
CA GLY A 96 -0.83 -7.90 -8.95
C GLY A 96 -0.21 -8.32 -7.63
N GLY A 97 0.52 -7.41 -6.99
CA GLY A 97 1.03 -7.61 -5.63
C GLY A 97 0.59 -6.46 -4.73
N ASP A 98 1.19 -6.35 -3.54
CA ASP A 98 0.82 -5.30 -2.57
C ASP A 98 0.97 -3.88 -3.13
N GLY A 99 1.98 -3.63 -3.98
CA GLY A 99 2.15 -2.34 -4.63
C GLY A 99 0.96 -1.93 -5.52
N THR A 100 0.31 -2.89 -6.18
CA THR A 100 -0.90 -2.62 -6.97
C THR A 100 -2.07 -2.23 -6.07
N LEU A 101 -2.25 -2.96 -4.96
CA LEU A 101 -3.29 -2.67 -3.97
C LEU A 101 -3.07 -1.31 -3.31
N LEU A 102 -1.85 -1.01 -2.87
CA LEU A 102 -1.51 0.26 -2.23
C LEU A 102 -1.80 1.43 -3.17
N SER A 103 -1.36 1.33 -4.42
CA SER A 103 -1.61 2.37 -5.43
C SER A 103 -3.10 2.58 -5.67
N ALA A 104 -3.90 1.52 -5.80
CA ALA A 104 -5.35 1.63 -5.93
C ALA A 104 -5.98 2.23 -4.67
N SER A 105 -5.48 1.89 -3.48
CA SER A 105 -6.04 2.36 -2.19
C SER A 105 -6.01 3.89 -2.02
N HIS A 106 -5.14 4.59 -2.75
CA HIS A 106 -5.10 6.05 -2.78
C HIS A 106 -6.29 6.68 -3.52
N GLN A 107 -7.02 5.93 -4.35
CA GLN A 107 -8.25 6.37 -5.00
C GLN A 107 -9.51 5.90 -4.25
N VAL A 108 -9.37 4.88 -3.41
CA VAL A 108 -10.50 4.20 -2.77
C VAL A 108 -10.88 4.85 -1.44
N GLY A 109 -12.14 5.27 -1.35
CA GLY A 109 -12.79 5.68 -0.10
C GLY A 109 -13.27 4.48 0.71
N ASP A 110 -14.59 4.33 0.81
CA ASP A 110 -15.25 3.32 1.65
C ASP A 110 -15.54 2.00 0.92
N VAL A 111 -15.36 1.98 -0.40
CA VAL A 111 -15.53 0.78 -1.22
C VAL A 111 -14.53 -0.29 -0.77
N PRO A 112 -14.96 -1.53 -0.48
CA PRO A 112 -14.03 -2.59 -0.09
C PRO A 112 -13.08 -2.96 -1.23
N ILE A 113 -11.87 -3.37 -0.87
CA ILE A 113 -10.84 -3.79 -1.83
C ILE A 113 -10.47 -5.26 -1.64
N LEU A 114 -10.37 -6.01 -2.74
CA LEU A 114 -9.86 -7.38 -2.78
C LEU A 114 -8.58 -7.43 -3.62
N GLY A 115 -7.45 -7.70 -2.96
CA GLY A 115 -6.19 -7.96 -3.66
C GLY A 115 -6.05 -9.42 -4.07
N ILE A 116 -5.68 -9.65 -5.33
CA ILE A 116 -5.40 -10.97 -5.90
C ILE A 116 -3.93 -11.02 -6.29
N ASN A 117 -3.16 -11.85 -5.59
CA ASN A 117 -1.75 -12.04 -5.84
C ASN A 117 -1.55 -12.87 -7.11
N SER A 118 -1.04 -12.24 -8.15
CA SER A 118 -0.84 -12.88 -9.46
C SER A 118 0.50 -13.61 -9.60
N ALA A 119 1.36 -13.58 -8.58
CA ALA A 119 2.66 -14.23 -8.57
C ALA A 119 3.03 -14.76 -7.17
N PRO A 120 2.21 -15.65 -6.57
CA PRO A 120 2.39 -16.09 -5.18
C PRO A 120 3.70 -16.84 -4.92
N GLY A 121 4.30 -17.46 -5.94
CA GLY A 121 5.63 -18.09 -5.82
C GLY A 121 6.78 -17.10 -5.64
N HIS A 122 6.54 -15.80 -5.86
CA HIS A 122 7.59 -14.76 -5.88
C HIS A 122 7.21 -13.48 -5.13
N SER A 123 5.96 -13.36 -4.71
CA SER A 123 5.45 -12.23 -3.94
C SER A 123 4.66 -12.74 -2.74
N VAL A 124 4.90 -12.16 -1.57
CA VAL A 124 4.16 -12.49 -0.34
C VAL A 124 2.68 -12.12 -0.47
N GLY A 125 2.37 -10.96 -1.08
CA GLY A 125 1.01 -10.45 -1.19
C GLY A 125 0.35 -10.30 0.18
N PHE A 126 0.99 -9.56 1.09
CA PHE A 126 0.55 -9.41 2.47
C PHE A 126 -0.90 -8.91 2.58
N PHE A 127 -1.30 -7.95 1.74
CA PHE A 127 -2.65 -7.40 1.67
C PHE A 127 -3.58 -8.19 0.75
N CYS A 128 -3.05 -9.11 -0.06
CA CYS A 128 -3.84 -9.89 -0.99
C CYS A 128 -4.67 -10.95 -0.23
N GLY A 129 -5.97 -10.96 -0.49
CA GLY A 129 -6.94 -11.87 0.12
C GLY A 129 -7.10 -13.19 -0.62
N ALA A 130 -6.60 -13.28 -1.85
CA ALA A 130 -6.60 -14.49 -2.67
C ALA A 130 -5.34 -14.55 -3.56
N THR A 131 -5.04 -15.74 -4.09
CA THR A 131 -4.02 -15.94 -5.12
C THR A 131 -4.62 -16.46 -6.42
N SER A 132 -3.82 -16.56 -7.49
CA SER A 132 -4.24 -17.28 -8.70
C SER A 132 -4.70 -18.71 -8.36
N GLY A 133 -5.77 -19.16 -9.01
CA GLY A 133 -6.47 -20.41 -8.73
C GLY A 133 -7.56 -20.31 -7.65
N GLU A 134 -7.56 -19.25 -6.83
CA GLU A 134 -8.55 -18.99 -5.79
C GLU A 134 -9.45 -17.78 -6.12
N ALA A 135 -9.19 -17.09 -7.24
CA ALA A 135 -9.78 -15.79 -7.52
C ALA A 135 -11.30 -15.88 -7.68
N ALA A 136 -11.79 -16.86 -8.45
CA ALA A 136 -13.21 -17.00 -8.74
C ALA A 136 -14.07 -17.17 -7.48
N ASP A 137 -13.66 -18.05 -6.57
CA ASP A 137 -14.37 -18.27 -5.30
C ASP A 137 -14.29 -17.05 -4.38
N ALA A 138 -13.12 -16.41 -4.29
CA ALA A 138 -12.93 -15.20 -3.50
C ALA A 138 -13.82 -14.04 -3.99
N ILE A 139 -13.88 -13.81 -5.30
CA ILE A 139 -14.72 -12.77 -5.91
C ILE A 139 -16.20 -13.06 -5.65
N ALA A 140 -16.63 -14.30 -5.85
CA ALA A 140 -18.01 -14.69 -5.61
C ALA A 140 -18.42 -14.50 -4.13
N LYS A 141 -17.54 -14.85 -3.19
CA LYS A 141 -17.74 -14.60 -1.76
C LYS A 141 -17.72 -13.11 -1.42
N ALA A 142 -16.86 -12.32 -2.06
CA ALA A 142 -16.77 -10.87 -1.86
C ALA A 142 -18.06 -10.17 -2.27
N LEU A 143 -18.56 -10.44 -3.48
CA LEU A 143 -19.80 -9.83 -3.99
C LEU A 143 -21.07 -10.29 -3.25
N ARG A 144 -21.02 -11.46 -2.60
CA ARG A 144 -22.09 -11.91 -1.68
C ARG A 144 -21.97 -11.34 -0.26
N GLY A 145 -20.87 -10.66 0.07
CA GLY A 145 -20.60 -10.14 1.41
C GLY A 145 -20.20 -11.22 2.43
N SER A 146 -19.83 -12.43 1.98
CA SER A 146 -19.45 -13.55 2.85
C SER A 146 -17.94 -13.72 2.98
N LEU A 147 -17.13 -12.97 2.22
CA LEU A 147 -15.68 -12.98 2.37
C LEU A 147 -15.28 -12.20 3.62
N ARG A 148 -14.38 -12.76 4.42
CA ARG A 148 -13.83 -12.09 5.62
C ARG A 148 -13.32 -10.70 5.25
N SER A 149 -13.60 -9.70 6.07
CA SER A 149 -13.07 -8.35 5.94
C SER A 149 -12.20 -7.96 7.14
N THR A 150 -11.23 -7.07 6.89
CA THR A 150 -10.44 -6.40 7.92
C THR A 150 -10.45 -4.90 7.61
N VAL A 151 -10.80 -4.09 8.62
CA VAL A 151 -10.76 -2.63 8.53
C VAL A 151 -9.40 -2.14 9.00
N LEU A 152 -8.66 -1.49 8.11
CA LEU A 152 -7.32 -0.98 8.37
C LEU A 152 -7.33 0.52 8.63
N THR A 153 -6.52 0.93 9.60
CA THR A 153 -6.27 2.34 9.91
C THR A 153 -5.45 2.98 8.79
N ARG A 154 -5.83 4.18 8.37
CA ARG A 154 -5.02 5.04 7.50
C ARG A 154 -4.45 6.22 8.27
N MET A 155 -3.39 6.82 7.73
CA MET A 155 -2.78 8.03 8.24
C MET A 155 -3.04 9.20 7.28
N GLN A 156 -3.33 10.35 7.88
CA GLN A 156 -3.42 11.65 7.23
C GLN A 156 -2.14 12.44 7.46
N VAL A 157 -1.72 13.17 6.43
CA VAL A 157 -0.56 14.05 6.46
C VAL A 157 -0.97 15.42 5.93
N THR A 158 -0.65 16.46 6.70
CA THR A 158 -0.73 17.85 6.26
C THR A 158 0.68 18.44 6.16
N VAL A 159 0.86 19.40 5.25
CA VAL A 159 2.08 20.21 5.12
C VAL A 159 1.63 21.67 5.14
N ASN A 160 2.13 22.44 6.11
CA ASN A 160 1.73 23.83 6.36
C ASN A 160 0.20 23.99 6.41
N ASP A 161 -0.45 23.14 7.23
CA ASP A 161 -1.91 23.07 7.43
C ASP A 161 -2.74 22.72 6.18
N ARG A 162 -2.09 22.37 5.06
CA ARG A 162 -2.76 21.90 3.84
C ARG A 162 -2.72 20.39 3.77
N LEU A 163 -3.86 19.78 3.44
CA LEU A 163 -3.94 18.33 3.26
C LEU A 163 -3.05 17.88 2.11
N ALA A 164 -2.02 17.08 2.41
CA ALA A 164 -1.20 16.42 1.40
C ALA A 164 -1.83 15.09 0.99
N THR A 165 -2.30 14.31 1.97
CA THR A 165 -3.03 13.05 1.74
C THR A 165 -3.75 12.61 3.02
N ALA A 166 -4.88 11.93 2.87
CA ALA A 166 -5.58 11.26 3.97
C ALA A 166 -5.49 9.73 3.88
N ARG A 167 -4.68 9.21 2.95
CA ARG A 167 -4.82 7.84 2.45
C ARG A 167 -3.58 6.95 2.62
N VAL A 168 -2.64 7.32 3.49
CA VAL A 168 -1.45 6.50 3.73
C VAL A 168 -1.82 5.22 4.47
N LEU A 169 -1.56 4.06 3.88
CA LEU A 169 -1.87 2.73 4.41
C LEU A 169 -0.63 1.99 4.94
N ASN A 170 0.54 2.19 4.36
CA ASN A 170 1.80 1.61 4.81
C ASN A 170 2.60 2.60 5.65
N ASP A 171 3.12 3.64 5.01
CA ASP A 171 4.07 4.57 5.62
C ASP A 171 4.28 5.83 4.77
N ALA A 172 4.70 6.89 5.47
CA ALA A 172 5.29 8.08 4.90
C ALA A 172 6.79 8.09 5.19
N LEU A 173 7.62 8.33 4.18
CA LEU A 173 9.05 8.58 4.32
C LEU A 173 9.32 10.07 4.21
N PHE A 174 9.88 10.67 5.25
CA PHE A 174 10.58 11.95 5.13
C PHE A 174 12.06 11.70 4.93
N CYS A 175 12.65 12.23 3.85
CA CYS A 175 14.10 12.25 3.68
C CYS A 175 14.55 13.36 2.73
N HIS A 176 15.85 13.64 2.76
CA HIS A 176 16.52 14.38 1.69
C HIS A 176 16.34 13.65 0.35
N VAL A 177 16.17 14.38 -0.76
CA VAL A 177 15.97 13.79 -2.09
C VAL A 177 17.19 13.00 -2.59
N SER A 178 18.38 13.48 -2.26
CA SER A 178 19.63 12.72 -2.39
C SER A 178 19.86 11.84 -1.17
N PRO A 179 19.97 10.50 -1.32
CA PRO A 179 20.23 9.58 -0.20
C PRO A 179 21.64 9.75 0.41
N ALA A 180 22.55 10.45 -0.29
CA ALA A 180 23.89 10.76 0.22
C ALA A 180 23.91 11.96 1.19
N ALA A 181 22.79 12.65 1.38
CA ALA A 181 22.71 13.85 2.21
C ALA A 181 21.87 13.63 3.48
N THR A 182 22.27 14.31 4.56
CA THR A 182 21.61 14.22 5.86
C THR A 182 20.29 14.98 5.91
N SER A 183 19.27 14.35 6.46
CA SER A 183 18.00 14.98 6.81
C SER A 183 18.09 15.58 8.21
N ARG A 184 17.59 16.80 8.40
CA ARG A 184 17.57 17.51 9.69
C ARG A 184 16.16 18.01 9.96
N TYR A 185 15.69 17.86 11.18
CA TYR A 185 14.30 18.15 11.52
C TYR A 185 14.12 18.29 13.03
N VAL A 186 13.03 18.94 13.42
CA VAL A 186 12.59 19.06 14.80
C VAL A 186 11.29 18.26 14.95
N ILE A 187 11.32 17.19 15.73
CA ILE A 187 10.14 16.38 16.07
C ILE A 187 9.50 16.94 17.33
N ARG A 188 8.18 17.08 17.30
CA ARG A 188 7.33 17.38 18.46
C ARG A 188 6.26 16.31 18.62
N LEU A 189 6.20 15.72 19.80
CA LEU A 189 5.17 14.76 20.20
C LEU A 189 4.64 15.13 21.58
N GLY A 190 3.39 15.58 21.64
CA GLY A 190 2.82 16.18 22.84
C GLY A 190 3.56 17.46 23.24
N ARG A 191 4.07 17.51 24.48
CA ARG A 191 4.83 18.66 25.02
C ARG A 191 6.34 18.57 24.80
N ALA A 192 6.82 17.45 24.27
CA ALA A 192 8.25 17.22 24.11
C ALA A 192 8.65 17.51 22.66
N GLU A 193 9.79 18.17 22.53
CA GLU A 193 10.39 18.56 21.26
C GLU A 193 11.87 18.17 21.25
N GLU A 194 12.37 17.74 20.09
CA GLU A 194 13.75 17.29 19.91
C GLU A 194 14.22 17.55 18.47
N GLU A 195 15.41 18.14 18.32
CA GLU A 195 16.08 18.25 17.03
C GLU A 195 16.91 16.99 16.74
N GLN A 196 16.78 16.45 15.53
CA GLN A 196 17.50 15.26 15.10
C GLN A 196 18.12 15.41 13.72
N LYS A 197 19.13 14.56 13.46
CA LYS A 197 19.79 14.39 12.17
C LYS A 197 19.86 12.90 11.84
N SER A 198 19.50 12.53 10.61
CA SER A 198 19.47 11.11 10.20
C SER A 198 19.37 10.97 8.68
N SER A 199 19.20 9.77 8.13
CA SER A 199 18.86 9.58 6.71
C SER A 199 17.37 9.77 6.39
N GLY A 200 16.59 10.23 7.38
CA GLY A 200 15.14 10.38 7.32
C GLY A 200 14.41 9.58 8.40
N PHE A 201 13.08 9.56 8.32
CA PHE A 201 12.25 8.77 9.24
C PHE A 201 11.01 8.23 8.53
N TRP A 202 10.51 7.11 9.03
CA TRP A 202 9.23 6.52 8.63
C TRP A 202 8.16 6.89 9.66
N VAL A 203 6.96 7.21 9.20
CA VAL A 203 5.76 7.27 10.04
C VAL A 203 4.66 6.50 9.35
N GLY A 204 3.96 5.61 10.03
CA GLY A 204 2.84 4.93 9.38
C GLY A 204 1.92 4.18 10.32
N PRO A 205 0.75 3.75 9.83
CA PRO A 205 -0.18 2.91 10.58
C PRO A 205 0.37 1.48 10.75
N ALA A 206 -0.40 0.66 11.48
CA ALA A 206 -0.03 -0.72 11.78
C ALA A 206 0.15 -1.60 10.53
N ALA A 207 -0.56 -1.31 9.44
CA ALA A 207 -0.49 -2.07 8.20
C ALA A 207 0.91 -2.04 7.55
N GLY A 208 1.64 -0.92 7.61
CA GLY A 208 3.04 -0.85 7.15
C GLY A 208 4.09 -1.28 8.17
N SER A 209 3.69 -1.68 9.39
CA SER A 209 4.62 -2.03 10.47
C SER A 209 5.46 -3.29 10.19
N THR A 210 5.11 -4.07 9.18
CA THR A 210 5.85 -5.25 8.72
C THR A 210 6.76 -4.96 7.51
N ALA A 211 6.67 -3.77 6.92
CA ALA A 211 7.40 -3.35 5.73
C ALA A 211 8.64 -2.51 6.10
N ALA A 212 8.80 -1.32 5.50
CA ALA A 212 9.97 -0.46 5.71
C ALA A 212 10.18 -0.09 7.18
N GLN A 213 9.08 0.12 7.94
CA GLN A 213 9.14 0.36 9.38
C GLN A 213 9.81 -0.79 10.14
N ARG A 214 9.53 -2.05 9.78
CA ARG A 214 10.19 -3.22 10.40
C ARG A 214 11.67 -3.27 10.06
N SER A 215 12.01 -3.07 8.78
CA SER A 215 13.40 -3.05 8.30
C SER A 215 14.23 -1.97 8.98
N ALA A 216 13.61 -0.84 9.35
CA ALA A 216 14.25 0.25 10.06
C ALA A 216 14.32 0.07 11.59
N GLY A 217 13.92 -1.08 12.14
CA GLY A 217 14.00 -1.39 13.57
C GLY A 217 12.69 -1.21 14.36
N GLY A 218 11.60 -0.86 13.65
CA GLY A 218 10.27 -0.72 14.23
C GLY A 218 9.65 -2.02 14.72
N ARG A 219 8.59 -1.87 15.52
CA ARG A 219 7.79 -2.98 16.06
C ARG A 219 6.71 -3.37 15.06
N VAL A 220 6.47 -4.67 14.92
CA VAL A 220 5.27 -5.16 14.25
C VAL A 220 4.08 -4.89 15.16
N LEU A 221 3.09 -4.17 14.64
CA LEU A 221 1.85 -3.84 15.34
C LEU A 221 0.73 -4.79 14.90
N PRO A 222 -0.24 -5.10 15.78
CA PRO A 222 -1.47 -5.77 15.36
C PRO A 222 -2.18 -4.96 14.27
N LEU A 223 -2.65 -5.59 13.20
CA LEU A 223 -3.28 -4.90 12.06
C LEU A 223 -4.45 -3.99 12.45
N THR A 224 -5.17 -4.34 13.51
CA THR A 224 -6.30 -3.57 14.05
C THR A 224 -5.89 -2.40 14.95
N SER A 225 -4.59 -2.23 15.23
CA SER A 225 -4.10 -1.11 16.02
C SER A 225 -4.36 0.22 15.31
N LYS A 226 -4.94 1.17 16.06
CA LYS A 226 -5.17 2.55 15.61
C LYS A 226 -3.97 3.49 15.83
N ARG A 227 -2.89 2.98 16.43
CA ARG A 227 -1.66 3.74 16.66
C ARG A 227 -0.86 3.90 15.38
N LEU A 228 -0.21 5.04 15.23
CA LEU A 228 0.86 5.24 14.25
C LEU A 228 2.21 4.97 14.91
N GLN A 229 3.22 4.66 14.11
CA GLN A 229 4.57 4.41 14.58
C GLN A 229 5.57 5.27 13.80
N LEU A 230 6.39 6.02 14.54
CA LEU A 230 7.58 6.71 14.06
C LEU A 230 8.79 5.78 14.22
N VAL A 231 9.62 5.70 13.17
CA VAL A 231 10.91 4.99 13.15
C VAL A 231 11.96 5.84 12.46
N VAL A 232 12.96 6.32 13.19
CA VAL A 232 14.08 7.11 12.64
C VAL A 232 15.10 6.19 11.97
N ARG A 233 15.50 6.54 10.73
CA ARG A 233 16.47 5.79 9.94
C ARG A 233 17.88 6.31 10.17
N GLU A 234 18.83 5.44 10.53
CA GLU A 234 20.25 5.77 10.69
C GLU A 234 20.48 7.09 11.46
N PRO A 235 20.06 7.18 12.74
CA PRO A 235 20.28 8.37 13.54
C PRO A 235 21.77 8.74 13.58
N TYR A 236 22.08 10.01 13.31
CA TYR A 236 23.46 10.51 13.31
C TYR A 236 23.77 11.21 14.64
N THR A 237 24.53 10.52 15.50
CA THR A 237 24.85 10.97 16.86
C THR A 237 26.36 10.95 17.11
N PRO A 238 27.12 11.87 16.48
CA PRO A 238 28.58 11.85 16.48
C PRO A 238 29.20 12.12 17.87
N HIS A 239 28.44 12.72 18.79
CA HIS A 239 28.90 13.05 20.15
C HIS A 239 28.20 12.19 21.21
N GLY A 240 27.56 11.10 20.82
CA GLY A 240 26.85 10.21 21.73
C GLY A 240 25.48 10.72 22.18
N GLU A 241 24.87 11.62 21.40
CA GLU A 241 23.53 12.13 21.65
C GLU A 241 22.52 10.98 21.74
N GLN A 242 21.63 11.01 22.74
CA GLN A 242 20.55 10.04 22.87
C GLN A 242 19.25 10.66 22.37
N TYR A 243 18.88 10.31 21.13
CA TYR A 243 17.58 10.73 20.61
C TYR A 243 16.44 10.00 21.32
N ARG A 244 15.59 10.76 22.01
CA ARG A 244 14.40 10.24 22.69
C ARG A 244 13.42 9.65 21.68
N PHE A 245 13.22 10.30 20.54
CA PHE A 245 12.25 9.88 19.53
C PHE A 245 12.87 9.08 18.39
N ARG A 246 13.72 8.08 18.68
CA ARG A 246 14.14 7.09 17.66
C ARG A 246 13.00 6.18 17.21
N HIS A 247 12.19 5.78 18.18
CA HIS A 247 10.96 5.02 17.98
C HIS A 247 9.87 5.64 18.85
N ALA A 248 8.70 5.93 18.29
CA ALA A 248 7.57 6.40 19.06
C ALA A 248 6.27 5.80 18.55
N LEU A 249 5.34 5.55 19.47
CA LEU A 249 3.96 5.22 19.13
C LEU A 249 3.09 6.45 19.35
N ILE A 250 2.41 6.88 18.31
CA ILE A 250 1.46 7.99 18.34
C ILE A 250 0.10 7.39 18.66
N GLN A 251 -0.52 7.87 19.74
CA GLN A 251 -1.83 7.38 20.18
C GLN A 251 -2.95 7.91 19.27
N PRO A 252 -4.09 7.19 19.17
CA PRO A 252 -5.27 7.69 18.49
C PRO A 252 -5.66 9.08 19.02
N GLY A 253 -5.94 10.02 18.11
CA GLY A 253 -6.27 11.42 18.45
C GLY A 253 -5.06 12.31 18.80
N ALA A 254 -3.86 11.75 18.93
CA ALA A 254 -2.63 12.54 19.02
C ALA A 254 -2.03 12.79 17.63
N SER A 255 -1.17 13.80 17.53
CA SER A 255 -0.41 14.11 16.33
C SER A 255 1.09 14.08 16.58
N LEU A 256 1.82 13.68 15.54
CA LEU A 256 3.25 13.91 15.43
C LEU A 256 3.45 15.12 14.53
N VAL A 257 4.16 16.13 15.02
CA VAL A 257 4.48 17.33 14.25
C VAL A 257 5.97 17.38 14.01
N VAL A 258 6.37 17.63 12.77
CA VAL A 258 7.78 17.67 12.38
C VAL A 258 8.04 18.94 11.58
N ARG A 259 9.00 19.75 12.03
CA ARG A 259 9.48 20.92 11.28
C ARG A 259 10.75 20.54 10.52
N SER A 260 10.75 20.76 9.21
CA SER A 260 11.92 20.51 8.37
C SER A 260 13.02 21.54 8.65
N LYS A 261 14.25 21.06 8.78
CA LYS A 261 15.49 21.86 8.71
C LYS A 261 16.34 21.46 7.50
N THR A 262 15.71 20.86 6.49
CA THR A 262 16.34 20.42 5.24
C THR A 262 15.75 21.22 4.08
N HIS A 263 16.61 21.70 3.17
CA HIS A 263 16.18 22.47 2.00
C HIS A 263 15.54 21.60 0.91
N ASP A 264 16.20 20.51 0.54
CA ASP A 264 15.74 19.60 -0.53
C ASP A 264 15.20 18.29 0.07
N ALA A 265 14.10 18.39 0.83
CA ALA A 265 13.42 17.22 1.38
C ALA A 265 12.18 16.84 0.58
N ARG A 266 11.74 15.60 0.77
CA ARG A 266 10.52 15.07 0.18
C ARG A 266 9.83 14.14 1.18
N LEU A 267 8.50 14.20 1.18
CA LEU A 267 7.64 13.18 1.75
C LEU A 267 7.16 12.24 0.66
N PHE A 268 7.37 10.94 0.86
CA PHE A 268 6.83 9.89 -0.01
C PHE A 268 5.75 9.13 0.75
N PHE A 269 4.67 8.75 0.08
CA PHE A 269 3.52 8.07 0.68
C PHE A 269 3.32 6.71 0.01
N ASP A 270 3.39 5.63 0.78
CA ASP A 270 3.22 4.23 0.36
C ASP A 270 4.09 3.81 -0.84
N GLY A 271 5.26 4.42 -0.95
CA GLY A 271 6.21 4.20 -2.04
C GLY A 271 6.54 5.48 -2.81
N PRO A 272 7.20 5.37 -3.97
CA PRO A 272 7.83 6.51 -4.64
C PRO A 272 6.86 7.37 -5.47
N ILE A 273 5.64 6.90 -5.73
CA ILE A 273 4.73 7.50 -6.71
C ILE A 273 4.06 8.75 -6.13
N HIS A 274 3.46 8.65 -4.95
CA HIS A 274 2.80 9.76 -4.29
C HIS A 274 3.81 10.49 -3.41
N SER A 275 4.13 11.73 -3.73
CA SER A 275 5.08 12.51 -2.96
C SER A 275 4.83 14.01 -3.01
N VAL A 276 5.31 14.73 -2.00
CA VAL A 276 5.31 16.19 -1.94
C VAL A 276 6.70 16.68 -1.55
N SER A 277 7.15 17.75 -2.20
CA SER A 277 8.37 18.44 -1.79
C SER A 277 8.16 19.11 -0.44
N VAL A 278 9.20 19.11 0.39
CA VAL A 278 9.21 19.76 1.70
C VAL A 278 10.47 20.61 1.78
N GLY A 279 10.28 21.91 1.99
CA GLY A 279 11.35 22.89 2.11
C GLY A 279 11.82 23.09 3.55
N PHE A 280 12.79 23.99 3.71
CA PHE A 280 13.25 24.42 5.02
C PHE A 280 12.14 25.21 5.73
N GLY A 281 11.84 24.86 6.98
CA GLY A 281 10.82 25.53 7.80
C GLY A 281 9.41 24.98 7.64
N ASP A 282 9.14 24.18 6.60
CA ASP A 282 7.85 23.52 6.42
C ASP A 282 7.49 22.63 7.62
N VAL A 283 6.22 22.66 7.99
CA VAL A 283 5.68 21.90 9.12
C VAL A 283 4.80 20.79 8.58
N MET A 284 5.17 19.56 8.91
CA MET A 284 4.42 18.36 8.58
C MET A 284 3.70 17.87 9.82
N GLU A 285 2.41 17.54 9.70
CA GLU A 285 1.66 16.91 10.78
C GLU A 285 1.09 15.56 10.32
N PHE A 286 1.31 14.54 11.14
CA PHE A 286 0.91 13.16 10.91
C PHE A 286 -0.13 12.76 11.94
N THR A 287 -1.32 12.40 11.48
CA THR A 287 -2.47 12.05 12.32
C THR A 287 -3.17 10.80 11.81
N GLN A 288 -3.95 10.15 12.68
CA GLN A 288 -4.85 9.11 12.21
C GLN A 288 -5.89 9.72 11.27
N ALA A 289 -6.09 9.15 10.08
CA ALA A 289 -7.13 9.59 9.18
C ALA A 289 -8.52 9.20 9.71
N ALA A 290 -9.53 10.03 9.41
CA ALA A 290 -10.92 9.71 9.72
C ALA A 290 -11.41 8.49 8.91
N GLN A 291 -10.94 8.34 7.68
CA GLN A 291 -11.36 7.27 6.77
C GLN A 291 -10.45 6.04 6.87
N SER A 292 -11.01 4.88 7.20
CA SER A 292 -10.33 3.58 7.15
C SER A 292 -10.39 2.95 5.76
N LEU A 293 -9.68 1.85 5.54
CA LEU A 293 -9.81 1.03 4.32
C LEU A 293 -10.29 -0.37 4.69
N THR A 294 -11.31 -0.88 4.00
CA THR A 294 -11.80 -2.25 4.18
C THR A 294 -11.13 -3.17 3.17
N ILE A 295 -10.30 -4.11 3.65
CA ILE A 295 -9.68 -5.14 2.81
C ILE A 295 -10.41 -6.47 3.00
N LEU A 296 -10.75 -7.12 1.90
CA LEU A 296 -11.37 -8.45 1.89
C LEU A 296 -10.34 -9.57 1.75
N GLY A 297 -10.61 -10.71 2.36
CA GLY A 297 -9.75 -11.90 2.40
C GLY A 297 -8.51 -11.78 3.30
N LEU A 298 -8.30 -10.63 3.95
CA LEU A 298 -7.21 -10.43 4.90
C LEU A 298 -7.63 -10.88 6.31
N SER A 299 -6.78 -11.68 6.96
CA SER A 299 -6.95 -12.04 8.38
C SER A 299 -6.26 -11.02 9.29
N ALA A 300 -6.98 -10.50 10.29
CA ALA A 300 -6.42 -9.63 11.32
C ALA A 300 -5.30 -10.28 12.15
N LYS A 301 -5.19 -11.62 12.13
CA LYS A 301 -4.14 -12.41 12.80
C LYS A 301 -2.96 -12.74 11.88
N ARG A 302 -2.97 -12.29 10.62
CA ARG A 302 -1.92 -12.63 9.64
C ARG A 302 -0.56 -12.11 10.14
N LYS A 303 0.40 -13.02 10.27
CA LYS A 303 1.78 -12.70 10.66
C LYS A 303 2.64 -12.51 9.41
N TRP A 304 3.58 -11.58 9.49
CA TRP A 304 4.65 -11.45 8.50
C TRP A 304 5.40 -12.78 8.34
N GLY A 305 5.63 -13.23 7.10
CA GLY A 305 6.30 -14.49 6.79
C GLY A 305 5.44 -15.76 6.90
N ALA A 306 4.19 -15.66 7.37
CA ALA A 306 3.24 -16.77 7.26
C ALA A 306 2.59 -16.72 5.87
N GLY A 307 3.20 -17.40 4.89
CA GLY A 307 2.57 -17.64 3.59
C GLY A 307 1.19 -18.30 3.72
N SER A 308 0.47 -18.43 2.60
CA SER A 308 -0.94 -18.88 2.47
C SER A 308 -1.33 -20.20 3.17
N ALA A 309 -0.41 -20.90 3.82
CA ALA A 309 -0.68 -22.09 4.62
C ALA A 309 -1.63 -21.85 5.82
N ALA A 310 -1.78 -20.61 6.29
CA ALA A 310 -2.57 -20.29 7.49
C ALA A 310 -4.09 -20.10 7.27
N ASN A 311 -4.63 -20.32 6.07
CA ASN A 311 -6.09 -20.22 5.81
C ASN A 311 -6.83 -21.57 5.85
N ARG A 312 -6.17 -22.64 6.33
CA ARG A 312 -6.80 -23.94 6.63
C ARG A 312 -7.19 -24.02 8.10
N SER A 313 -8.26 -23.33 8.48
CA SER A 313 -9.07 -23.63 9.69
C SER A 313 -10.37 -22.82 9.66
#